data_AF-A0A9D9PS99-F1
#
_entry.id   AF-A0A9D9PS99-F1
#
_cell.length_a   1.000
_cell.length_b   1.000
_cell.length_c   1.000
_cell.angle_alpha   90.00
_cell.angle_beta   90.00
_cell.angle_gamma   90.00
#
_symmetry.space_group_name_H-M   'P 1'
#
loop_
_entity.id
_entity.type
_entity.pdbx_description
1 polymer ?
#
loop_
_entity_poly.entity_id
_entity_poly.type
_entity_poly.pdbx_seq_one_letter_code
_entity_poly.pdbx_strand_id
1 'polypeptide(L)'
;MTFDEYFDNYEGKGIDYDGNYGVQCFDLANDYSVKVVGGKQFLGMGAYEIYTNYYNQPGHNLYERIPNTPDFVPQKGDIMVWGQGLGKWGHVAICTGKGTTSWFESYDQNWTGRNEPVTLIRHNYNYVLGVLRPKDQERVLSKQDKQDKPKPKELKGDLNGDGKVDAADIAVLSAHIKGIKALE
;
A
#
# COMPACT_ATOMS: atom_id res chain seq x y z
N MET A 1 -5.68 -1.29 -5.62
CA MET A 1 -6.17 -1.82 -4.34
C MET A 1 -5.64 -0.93 -3.23
N THR A 2 -6.53 -0.42 -2.40
CA THR A 2 -6.21 0.43 -1.23
C THR A 2 -6.08 -0.39 0.05
N PHE A 3 -5.65 0.27 1.14
CA PHE A 3 -5.68 -0.30 2.48
C PHE A 3 -7.07 -0.81 2.86
N ASP A 4 -8.11 0.02 2.69
CA ASP A 4 -9.47 -0.34 3.12
C ASP A 4 -10.01 -1.49 2.26
N GLU A 5 -9.84 -1.43 0.93
CA GLU A 5 -10.23 -2.54 0.02
C GLU A 5 -9.48 -3.84 0.33
N TYR A 6 -8.22 -3.74 0.74
CA TYR A 6 -7.44 -4.91 1.14
C TYR A 6 -8.07 -5.54 2.38
N PHE A 7 -8.21 -4.80 3.48
CA PHE A 7 -8.69 -5.40 4.72
C PHE A 7 -10.17 -5.78 4.71
N ASP A 8 -11.03 -5.11 3.92
CA ASP A 8 -12.40 -5.56 3.66
C ASP A 8 -12.45 -6.99 3.06
N ASN A 9 -11.42 -7.39 2.32
CA ASN A 9 -11.34 -8.69 1.67
C ASN A 9 -10.51 -9.72 2.43
N TYR A 10 -9.61 -9.29 3.31
CA TYR A 10 -8.63 -10.17 3.97
C TYR A 10 -8.89 -10.37 5.46
N GLU A 11 -9.61 -9.48 6.13
CA GLU A 11 -9.98 -9.68 7.53
C GLU A 11 -10.75 -10.99 7.73
N GLY A 12 -10.36 -11.77 8.74
CA GLY A 12 -10.89 -13.10 9.03
C GLY A 12 -10.37 -14.22 8.11
N LYS A 13 -9.49 -13.92 7.14
CA LYS A 13 -8.89 -14.92 6.23
C LYS A 13 -7.41 -15.14 6.54
N GLY A 14 -6.95 -16.37 6.35
CA GLY A 14 -5.53 -16.72 6.44
C GLY A 14 -4.84 -16.49 5.09
N ILE A 15 -3.70 -15.79 5.13
CA ILE A 15 -2.82 -15.57 4.00
C ILE A 15 -1.60 -16.48 4.19
N ASP A 16 -1.44 -17.46 3.30
CA ASP A 16 -0.24 -18.27 3.16
C ASP A 16 0.42 -17.83 1.85
N TYR A 17 1.39 -16.93 1.96
CA TYR A 17 1.90 -16.20 0.81
C TYR A 17 3.07 -16.95 0.15
N ASP A 18 3.90 -17.62 0.95
CA ASP A 18 5.06 -18.37 0.48
C ASP A 18 4.82 -19.89 0.36
N GLY A 19 3.68 -20.40 0.85
CA GLY A 19 3.32 -21.82 0.85
C GLY A 19 3.97 -22.62 1.97
N ASN A 20 4.66 -21.97 2.91
CA ASN A 20 5.42 -22.59 3.99
C ASN A 20 4.93 -22.11 5.36
N TYR A 21 4.95 -23.00 6.35
CA TYR A 21 4.56 -22.70 7.74
C TYR A 21 3.13 -22.18 7.93
N GLY A 22 2.29 -22.20 6.90
CA GLY A 22 0.88 -21.86 6.97
C GLY A 22 0.66 -20.36 6.96
N VAL A 23 0.07 -19.82 8.01
CA VAL A 23 -0.50 -18.47 8.02
C VAL A 23 0.31 -17.64 9.02
N GLN A 24 1.35 -16.93 8.57
CA GLN A 24 2.31 -16.22 9.44
C GLN A 24 2.17 -14.69 9.37
N CYS A 25 2.69 -14.00 10.38
CA CYS A 25 2.71 -12.53 10.37
C CYS A 25 3.50 -11.96 9.17
N PHE A 26 4.57 -12.65 8.76
CA PHE A 26 5.41 -12.28 7.63
C PHE A 26 4.66 -12.36 6.28
N ASP A 27 3.74 -13.32 6.13
CA ASP A 27 2.92 -13.47 4.92
C ASP A 27 2.05 -12.24 4.69
N LEU A 28 1.37 -11.77 5.75
CA LEU A 28 0.54 -10.56 5.69
C LEU A 28 1.38 -9.35 5.26
N ALA A 29 2.58 -9.18 5.83
CA ALA A 29 3.46 -8.07 5.48
C ALA A 29 3.91 -8.12 4.00
N ASN A 30 4.27 -9.32 3.50
CA ASN A 30 4.66 -9.51 2.11
C ASN A 30 3.50 -9.25 1.15
N ASP A 31 2.34 -9.83 1.43
CA ASP A 31 1.16 -9.67 0.58
C ASP A 31 0.70 -8.20 0.51
N TYR A 32 0.69 -7.51 1.65
CA TYR A 32 0.39 -6.08 1.75
C TYR A 32 1.42 -5.21 1.01
N SER A 33 2.72 -5.47 1.18
CA SER A 33 3.80 -4.77 0.47
C SER A 33 3.60 -4.84 -1.05
N VAL A 34 3.30 -6.03 -1.57
CA VAL A 34 3.12 -6.22 -3.02
C VAL A 34 1.81 -5.62 -3.52
N LYS A 35 0.67 -5.93 -2.88
CA LYS A 35 -0.66 -5.59 -3.43
C LYS A 35 -1.08 -4.14 -3.16
N VAL A 36 -0.74 -3.60 -2.01
CA VAL A 36 -1.16 -2.25 -1.61
C VAL A 36 -0.06 -1.25 -1.91
N VAL A 37 1.15 -1.48 -1.39
CA VAL A 37 2.26 -0.52 -1.54
C VAL A 37 2.88 -0.55 -2.95
N GLY A 38 2.73 -1.65 -3.70
CA GLY A 38 3.43 -1.85 -4.98
C GLY A 38 4.92 -2.12 -4.81
N GLY A 39 5.30 -2.58 -3.61
CA GLY A 39 6.65 -2.98 -3.27
C GLY A 39 6.96 -4.41 -3.66
N LYS A 40 7.92 -4.98 -2.95
CA LYS A 40 8.41 -6.34 -3.13
C LYS A 40 8.26 -7.10 -1.82
N GLN A 41 8.39 -8.42 -1.92
CA GLN A 41 8.53 -9.28 -0.75
C GLN A 41 9.75 -8.85 0.06
N PHE A 42 9.59 -8.81 1.37
CA PHE A 42 10.68 -8.65 2.32
C PHE A 42 11.51 -9.94 2.41
N LEU A 43 12.77 -9.79 2.78
CA LEU A 43 13.71 -10.87 3.05
C LEU A 43 13.92 -11.01 4.55
N GLY A 44 14.04 -12.24 5.02
CA GLY A 44 14.36 -12.52 6.41
C GLY A 44 13.87 -13.89 6.82
N MET A 45 14.50 -14.45 7.86
CA MET A 45 14.00 -15.59 8.60
C MET A 45 13.01 -15.18 9.69
N GLY A 46 13.02 -13.92 10.12
CA GLY A 46 12.09 -13.39 11.13
C GLY A 46 11.57 -12.00 10.79
N ALA A 47 10.37 -11.68 11.28
CA ALA A 47 9.69 -10.40 11.07
C ALA A 47 10.51 -9.19 11.53
N TYR A 48 11.29 -9.32 12.61
CA TYR A 48 12.14 -8.22 13.10
C TYR A 48 13.17 -7.73 12.05
N GLU A 49 13.57 -8.60 11.11
CA GLU A 49 14.58 -8.28 10.08
C GLU A 49 14.05 -7.32 9.02
N ILE A 50 12.73 -7.20 8.87
CA ILE A 50 12.10 -6.16 8.03
C ILE A 50 12.59 -4.77 8.46
N TYR A 51 12.74 -4.57 9.77
CA TYR A 51 13.17 -3.29 10.35
C TYR A 51 14.68 -3.19 10.54
N THR A 52 15.32 -4.23 11.08
CA THR A 52 16.76 -4.17 11.42
C THR A 52 17.67 -4.28 10.18
N ASN A 53 17.28 -5.07 9.17
CA ASN A 53 18.02 -5.26 7.93
C ASN A 53 17.52 -4.35 6.78
N TYR A 54 16.95 -3.20 7.13
CA TYR A 54 16.20 -2.31 6.24
C TYR A 54 16.86 -2.01 4.89
N TYR A 55 18.14 -1.62 4.87
CA TYR A 55 18.80 -1.21 3.62
C TYR A 55 19.04 -2.36 2.64
N ASN A 56 18.93 -3.61 3.10
CA ASN A 56 19.02 -4.80 2.27
C ASN A 56 17.62 -5.32 1.87
N GLN A 57 16.54 -4.70 2.36
CA GLN A 57 15.18 -5.11 2.01
C GLN A 57 14.85 -4.70 0.57
N PRO A 58 14.28 -5.60 -0.25
CA PRO A 58 13.82 -5.27 -1.58
C PRO A 58 12.79 -4.14 -1.55
N GLY A 59 13.01 -3.09 -2.35
CA GLY A 59 12.08 -1.96 -2.39
C GLY A 59 12.09 -1.08 -1.14
N HIS A 60 13.10 -1.17 -0.27
CA HIS A 60 13.23 -0.32 0.92
C HIS A 60 13.09 1.19 0.62
N ASN A 61 13.46 1.62 -0.59
CA ASN A 61 13.32 3.00 -1.04
C ASN A 61 11.88 3.50 -1.13
N LEU A 62 10.89 2.60 -1.21
CA LEU A 62 9.45 2.90 -1.17
C LEU A 62 8.94 3.21 0.24
N TYR A 63 9.75 2.94 1.26
CA TYR A 63 9.41 3.11 2.65
C TYR A 63 10.23 4.22 3.30
N GLU A 64 9.69 4.79 4.36
CA GLU A 64 10.40 5.54 5.38
C GLU A 64 10.47 4.67 6.64
N ARG A 65 11.68 4.40 7.14
CA ARG A 65 11.86 3.67 8.41
C ARG A 65 11.82 4.65 9.57
N ILE A 66 10.79 4.57 10.40
CA ILE A 66 10.55 5.50 11.51
C ILE A 66 10.67 4.74 12.83
N PRO A 67 11.57 5.16 13.75
CA PRO A 67 11.71 4.52 15.05
C PRO A 67 10.53 4.81 15.97
N ASN A 68 10.24 3.86 16.85
CA ASN A 68 9.33 4.09 17.96
C ASN A 68 9.97 5.04 18.98
N THR A 69 9.35 6.18 19.21
CA THR A 69 9.75 7.19 20.20
C THR A 69 8.60 7.45 21.18
N PRO A 70 8.83 8.11 22.33
CA PRO A 70 7.76 8.38 23.30
C PRO A 70 6.56 9.16 22.73
N ASP A 71 6.78 9.95 21.69
CA ASP A 71 5.75 10.77 21.04
C ASP A 71 5.19 10.12 19.77
N PHE A 72 5.66 8.93 19.41
CA PHE A 72 5.27 8.25 18.19
C PHE A 72 3.83 7.72 18.27
N VAL A 73 3.07 7.95 17.21
CA VAL A 73 1.75 7.35 16.96
C VAL A 73 1.73 6.84 15.51
N PRO A 74 1.39 5.57 15.26
CA PRO A 74 1.39 5.02 13.91
C PRO A 74 0.25 5.60 13.07
N GLN A 75 0.48 5.67 11.77
CA GLN A 75 -0.49 6.10 10.77
C GLN A 75 -1.12 4.90 10.05
N LYS A 76 -2.23 5.13 9.37
CA LYS A 76 -2.91 4.10 8.60
C LYS A 76 -1.96 3.58 7.51
N GLY A 77 -1.81 2.26 7.45
CA GLY A 77 -0.96 1.60 6.47
C GLY A 77 0.53 1.51 6.84
N ASP A 78 0.93 2.01 8.02
CA ASP A 78 2.26 1.74 8.57
C ASP A 78 2.44 0.24 8.82
N ILE A 79 3.60 -0.29 8.45
CA ILE A 79 4.00 -1.67 8.74
C ILE A 79 4.74 -1.65 10.08
N MET A 80 4.07 -2.04 11.16
CA MET A 80 4.62 -2.10 12.52
C MET A 80 5.49 -3.32 12.71
N VAL A 81 6.68 -3.15 13.30
CA VAL A 81 7.62 -4.24 13.53
C VAL A 81 8.04 -4.31 15.00
N TRP A 82 7.91 -5.51 15.58
CA TRP A 82 8.40 -5.85 16.90
C TRP A 82 9.73 -6.59 16.83
N GLY A 83 10.59 -6.32 17.81
CA GLY A 83 11.89 -6.94 17.94
C GLY A 83 11.85 -8.28 18.67
N GLN A 84 13.03 -8.86 18.85
CA GLN A 84 13.16 -10.20 19.43
C GLN A 84 12.83 -10.27 20.93
N GLY A 85 12.62 -9.13 21.60
CA GLY A 85 12.11 -9.09 22.98
C GLY A 85 10.67 -9.60 23.11
N LEU A 86 9.88 -9.56 22.03
CA LEU A 86 8.55 -10.17 21.99
C LEU A 86 8.61 -11.70 21.81
N GLY A 87 9.59 -12.17 21.05
CA GLY A 87 9.80 -13.58 20.73
C GLY A 87 10.91 -13.75 19.70
N LYS A 88 11.44 -14.97 19.53
CA LYS A 88 12.65 -15.25 18.71
C LYS A 88 12.62 -14.62 17.31
N TRP A 89 11.46 -14.59 16.67
CA TRP A 89 11.27 -14.13 15.29
C TRP A 89 10.78 -12.67 15.17
N GLY A 90 10.50 -12.01 16.30
CA GLY A 90 9.75 -10.74 16.30
C GLY A 90 8.32 -10.93 15.81
N HIS A 91 7.66 -9.82 15.45
CA HIS A 91 6.32 -9.80 14.87
C HIS A 91 6.18 -8.63 13.89
N VAL A 92 5.22 -8.71 12.97
CA VAL A 92 4.88 -7.63 12.04
C VAL A 92 3.37 -7.56 11.83
N ALA A 93 2.84 -6.34 11.72
CA ALA A 93 1.41 -6.09 11.54
C ALA A 93 1.19 -4.79 10.74
N ILE A 94 -0.02 -4.58 10.22
CA ILE A 94 -0.35 -3.36 9.46
C ILE A 94 -1.28 -2.46 10.30
N CYS A 95 -0.84 -1.25 10.61
CA CYS A 95 -1.57 -0.33 11.47
C CYS A 95 -2.81 0.24 10.80
N THR A 96 -3.90 0.38 11.57
CA THR A 96 -5.12 1.06 11.10
C THR A 96 -5.03 2.58 11.19
N GLY A 97 -3.98 3.09 11.86
CA GLY A 97 -3.79 4.50 12.18
C GLY A 97 -4.56 4.95 13.42
N LYS A 98 -5.35 4.07 14.05
CA LYS A 98 -5.96 4.36 15.35
C LYS A 98 -4.97 4.07 16.46
N GLY A 99 -4.74 5.05 17.33
CA GLY A 99 -3.88 4.89 18.47
C GLY A 99 -3.59 6.19 19.20
N THR A 100 -2.74 6.07 20.20
CA THR A 100 -2.13 7.15 20.99
C THR A 100 -0.68 6.74 21.26
N THR A 101 0.06 7.50 22.06
CA THR A 101 1.41 7.13 22.50
C THR A 101 1.46 5.92 23.46
N SER A 102 0.31 5.40 23.91
CA SER A 102 0.25 4.24 24.82
C SER A 102 -0.39 2.98 24.22
N TRP A 103 -1.15 3.11 23.13
CA TRP A 103 -1.79 1.97 22.46
C TRP A 103 -2.00 2.25 20.98
N PHE A 104 -2.13 1.21 20.17
CA PHE A 104 -2.56 1.31 18.78
C PHE A 104 -3.34 0.07 18.34
N GLU A 105 -3.94 0.14 17.16
CA GLU A 105 -4.67 -0.95 16.52
C GLU A 105 -3.98 -1.34 15.21
N SER A 106 -3.86 -2.64 14.97
CA SER A 106 -3.34 -3.20 13.73
C SER A 106 -4.07 -4.46 13.30
N TYR A 107 -3.94 -4.77 12.02
CA TYR A 107 -4.28 -6.06 11.47
C TYR A 107 -3.07 -6.98 11.58
N ASP A 108 -3.29 -8.09 12.26
CA ASP A 108 -2.26 -9.05 12.64
C ASP A 108 -2.63 -10.42 12.11
N GLN A 109 -1.62 -11.18 11.72
CA GLN A 109 -1.77 -12.59 11.42
C GLN A 109 -0.86 -13.37 12.35
N ASN A 110 -1.33 -14.50 12.89
CA ASN A 110 -0.57 -15.34 13.82
C ASN A 110 -0.04 -14.65 15.10
N TRP A 111 -0.81 -13.75 15.71
CA TRP A 111 -0.36 -13.02 16.90
C TRP A 111 -0.04 -13.91 18.11
N THR A 112 -0.86 -14.95 18.39
CA THR A 112 -0.61 -15.86 19.52
C THR A 112 0.22 -17.09 19.14
N GLY A 113 0.69 -17.18 17.89
CA GLY A 113 1.48 -18.32 17.40
C GLY A 113 0.63 -19.55 17.04
N ARG A 114 -0.67 -19.38 16.76
CA ARG A 114 -1.62 -20.47 16.47
C ARG A 114 -2.13 -20.48 15.03
N ASN A 115 -1.43 -19.81 14.11
CA ASN A 115 -1.81 -19.61 12.71
C ASN A 115 -3.17 -18.91 12.57
N GLU A 116 -3.45 -17.92 13.44
CA GLU A 116 -4.68 -17.16 13.35
C GLU A 116 -4.75 -16.35 12.05
N PRO A 117 -5.94 -16.23 11.43
CA PRO A 117 -6.14 -15.39 10.27
C PRO A 117 -5.90 -13.91 10.61
N VAL A 118 -5.93 -13.06 9.58
CA VAL A 118 -5.89 -11.61 9.74
C VAL A 118 -6.98 -11.16 10.72
N THR A 119 -6.57 -10.64 11.86
CA THR A 119 -7.42 -10.26 12.98
C THR A 119 -7.06 -8.85 13.43
N LEU A 120 -8.07 -8.06 13.78
CA LEU A 120 -7.87 -6.73 14.35
C LEU A 120 -7.47 -6.84 15.83
N ILE A 121 -6.29 -6.32 16.19
CA ILE A 121 -5.76 -6.42 17.55
C ILE A 121 -5.34 -5.05 18.07
N ARG A 122 -5.62 -4.81 19.35
CA ARG A 122 -5.13 -3.65 20.09
C ARG A 122 -3.85 -4.00 20.83
N HIS A 123 -2.82 -3.21 20.59
CA HIS A 123 -1.47 -3.39 21.15
C HIS A 123 -1.04 -2.22 22.03
N ASN A 124 -0.02 -2.46 22.84
CA ASN A 124 0.84 -1.43 23.38
C ASN A 124 2.19 -1.43 22.62
N TYR A 125 3.12 -0.57 23.02
CA TYR A 125 4.41 -0.42 22.34
C TYR A 125 5.53 -1.32 22.88
N ASN A 126 5.22 -2.30 23.74
CA ASN A 126 6.25 -3.19 24.30
C ASN A 126 6.97 -3.93 23.17
N TYR A 127 8.30 -3.81 23.16
CA TYR A 127 9.20 -4.42 22.18
C TYR A 127 9.03 -3.96 20.74
N VAL A 128 8.24 -2.91 20.47
CA VAL A 128 8.14 -2.29 19.16
C VAL A 128 9.46 -1.61 18.79
N LEU A 129 10.00 -1.93 17.61
CA LEU A 129 11.18 -1.27 17.05
C LEU A 129 10.80 0.06 16.36
N GLY A 130 9.68 0.04 15.64
CA GLY A 130 9.21 1.17 14.84
C GLY A 130 8.34 0.68 13.69
N VAL A 131 8.18 1.53 12.68
CA VAL A 131 7.37 1.25 11.49
C VAL A 131 8.17 1.43 10.20
N LEU A 132 7.73 0.74 9.16
CA LEU A 132 8.00 1.12 7.78
C LEU A 132 6.74 1.81 7.24
N ARG A 133 6.84 3.12 6.97
CA ARG A 133 5.76 3.91 6.40
C ARG A 133 5.89 3.95 4.87
N PRO A 134 4.90 3.51 4.09
CA PRO A 134 4.90 3.71 2.64
C PRO A 134 5.02 5.19 2.29
N LYS A 135 5.90 5.55 1.34
CA LYS A 135 6.05 6.96 0.91
C LYS A 135 4.90 7.44 0.03
N ASP A 136 4.38 6.56 -0.81
CA ASP A 136 3.22 6.83 -1.67
C ASP A 136 1.92 6.61 -0.87
N GLN A 137 1.59 7.58 -0.04
CA GLN A 137 0.37 7.54 0.79
C GLN A 137 -0.90 7.65 -0.06
N GLU A 138 -0.84 8.28 -1.24
CA GLU A 138 -1.99 8.34 -2.15
C GLU A 138 -2.37 6.94 -2.63
N ARG A 139 -1.39 6.13 -3.05
CA ARG A 139 -1.65 4.74 -3.45
C ARG A 139 -2.26 3.90 -2.32
N VAL A 140 -1.79 4.10 -1.09
CA VAL A 140 -2.26 3.32 0.08
C VAL A 140 -3.67 3.74 0.49
N LEU A 141 -3.97 5.03 0.51
CA LEU A 141 -5.17 5.57 1.14
C LEU A 141 -6.30 5.93 0.15
N SER A 142 -5.96 6.32 -1.08
CA SER A 142 -6.97 6.79 -2.04
C SER A 142 -7.60 5.62 -2.78
N LYS A 143 -8.94 5.53 -2.77
CA LYS A 143 -9.68 4.67 -3.71
C LYS A 143 -9.18 5.01 -5.11
N GLN A 144 -8.77 4.02 -5.89
CA GLN A 144 -8.33 4.25 -7.26
C GLN A 144 -9.53 4.74 -8.09
N ASP A 145 -9.76 6.05 -8.10
CA ASP A 145 -10.64 6.74 -9.07
C ASP A 145 -9.84 7.48 -10.15
N LYS A 146 -8.55 7.16 -10.31
CA LYS A 146 -7.67 7.56 -11.43
C LYS A 146 -6.59 6.47 -11.60
N GLN A 147 -6.33 5.77 -12.70
CA GLN A 147 -6.75 5.60 -14.10
C GLN A 147 -6.38 4.12 -14.42
N ASP A 148 -7.19 3.29 -15.07
CA ASP A 148 -7.42 3.29 -16.52
C ASP A 148 -8.74 3.97 -16.89
N LYS A 149 -8.73 5.30 -17.01
CA LYS A 149 -9.53 5.86 -18.10
C LYS A 149 -8.74 5.51 -19.36
N PRO A 150 -9.29 4.74 -20.32
CA PRO A 150 -8.66 4.70 -21.63
C PRO A 150 -8.45 6.16 -22.04
N LYS A 151 -7.24 6.50 -22.52
CA LYS A 151 -7.06 7.74 -23.30
C LYS A 151 -8.30 7.89 -24.19
N PRO A 152 -8.95 9.07 -24.26
CA PRO A 152 -10.04 9.25 -25.19
C PRO A 152 -9.60 8.66 -26.51
N LYS A 153 -10.31 7.64 -26.97
CA LYS A 153 -9.97 6.93 -28.19
C LYS A 153 -10.02 8.02 -29.25
N GLU A 154 -8.86 8.46 -29.76
CA GLU A 154 -8.81 9.52 -30.76
C GLU A 154 -9.80 9.16 -31.87
N LEU A 155 -10.92 9.88 -31.90
CA LEU A 155 -11.92 9.66 -32.93
C LEU A 155 -11.32 10.29 -34.18
N LYS A 156 -11.09 9.49 -35.22
CA LYS A 156 -10.66 10.03 -36.51
C LYS A 156 -11.71 11.06 -36.96
N GLY A 157 -11.35 12.34 -36.90
CA GLY A 157 -12.24 13.45 -37.25
C GLY A 157 -12.62 14.39 -36.09
N ASP A 158 -12.27 14.07 -34.84
CA ASP A 158 -12.36 15.01 -33.71
C ASP A 158 -11.13 15.92 -33.76
N LEU A 159 -11.29 17.06 -34.44
CA LEU A 159 -10.23 18.03 -34.69
C LEU A 159 -10.15 19.07 -33.56
N ASN A 160 -11.18 19.15 -32.72
CA ASN A 160 -11.24 20.13 -31.62
C ASN A 160 -10.91 19.53 -30.24
N GLY A 161 -10.84 18.20 -30.12
CA GLY A 161 -10.50 17.45 -28.92
C GLY A 161 -11.65 17.34 -27.90
N ASP A 162 -12.89 17.57 -28.30
CA ASP A 162 -14.06 17.58 -27.40
C ASP A 162 -14.70 16.19 -27.19
N GLY A 163 -14.18 15.17 -27.88
CA GLY A 163 -14.64 13.79 -27.80
C GLY A 163 -15.86 13.48 -28.65
N LYS A 164 -16.24 14.36 -29.59
CA LYS A 164 -17.33 14.18 -30.56
C LYS A 164 -16.80 14.46 -31.98
N VAL A 165 -17.55 13.99 -32.98
CA VAL A 165 -17.31 14.36 -34.38
C VAL A 165 -18.56 15.09 -34.86
N ASP A 166 -18.52 16.41 -34.88
CA ASP A 166 -19.65 17.27 -35.21
C ASP A 166 -19.26 18.54 -36.00
N ALA A 167 -20.19 19.49 -36.11
CA ALA A 167 -19.99 20.71 -36.87
C ALA A 167 -18.85 21.59 -36.33
N ALA A 168 -18.46 21.42 -35.07
CA ALA A 168 -17.34 22.12 -34.47
C ALA A 168 -15.99 21.68 -35.12
N ASP A 169 -15.84 20.41 -35.49
CA ASP A 169 -14.65 19.90 -36.18
C ASP A 169 -14.52 20.46 -37.59
N ILE A 170 -15.65 20.61 -38.28
CA ILE A 170 -15.70 21.24 -39.60
C ILE A 170 -15.23 22.69 -39.51
N ALA A 171 -15.54 23.40 -38.42
CA ALA A 171 -15.07 24.77 -38.22
C ALA A 171 -13.54 24.82 -38.05
N VAL A 172 -12.96 23.87 -37.31
CA VAL A 172 -11.50 23.75 -37.16
C VAL A 172 -10.84 23.43 -38.52
N LEU A 173 -11.41 22.50 -39.30
CA LEU A 173 -10.92 22.18 -40.64
C LEU A 173 -11.03 23.39 -41.60
N SER A 174 -12.13 24.13 -41.54
CA SER A 174 -12.33 25.34 -42.36
C SER A 174 -11.32 26.43 -42.00
N ALA A 175 -11.02 26.61 -40.71
CA ALA A 175 -10.00 27.53 -40.25
C ALA A 175 -8.61 27.12 -40.76
N HIS A 176 -8.32 25.82 -40.80
CA HIS A 176 -7.06 25.31 -41.35
C HIS A 176 -6.92 25.54 -42.85
N ILE A 177 -7.95 25.22 -43.63
CA ILE A 177 -7.97 25.47 -45.08
C ILE A 177 -7.80 26.97 -45.39
N LYS A 178 -8.33 27.85 -44.54
CA LYS A 178 -8.18 29.31 -44.66
C LYS A 178 -6.83 29.84 -44.16
N GLY A 179 -5.94 28.99 -43.64
CA GLY A 179 -4.64 29.39 -43.10
C GLY A 179 -4.72 30.14 -41.77
N ILE A 180 -5.85 30.06 -41.06
CA ILE A 180 -6.09 30.79 -39.81
C ILE A 180 -5.55 30.00 -38.60
N LYS A 181 -5.63 28.67 -38.63
CA LYS A 181 -5.21 27.80 -37.52
C LYS A 181 -4.60 26.49 -38.04
N ALA A 182 -3.47 26.04 -37.50
CA ALA A 182 -2.92 24.72 -37.81
C ALA A 182 -3.76 23.60 -37.17
N LEU A 183 -3.83 22.44 -37.82
CA LEU A 183 -4.29 21.20 -37.18
C LEU A 183 -3.07 20.60 -36.45
N GLU A 184 -3.24 20.27 -35.17
CA GLU A 184 -2.26 19.52 -34.37
C GLU A 184 -2.68 18.05 -34.27
#